data_AF-A0A960D167-F1
#
_entry.id   AF-A0A960D167-F1
#
_cell.length_a   1.000
_cell.length_b   1.000
_cell.length_c   1.000
_cell.angle_alpha   90.00
_cell.angle_beta   90.00
_cell.angle_gamma   90.00
#
_symmetry.space_group_name_H-M   'P 1'
#
loop_
_entity.id
_entity.type
_entity.pdbx_description
1 polymer ?
#
loop_
_entity_poly.entity_id
_entity_poly.type
_entity_poly.pdbx_seq_one_letter_code
_entity_poly.pdbx_strand_id
1 'polypeptide(L)'
;GDPGERRRYLDELATVRRPRIAGVRADYDKVLKQRTALLKSAAGARFRGDRGALDTLDVWDGHLAAHGAQLMAARLELVNELAPEVEKAYQLLAPASRPAAIGYRSAIELDDQGSTQDAEFLEAALLAALARRRDAELERGMCLVGPHRDDIDVILGDQVAKGFASHGESWSLAL
;
A
#
# COMPACT_ATOMS: atom_id res chain seq x y z
N GLY A 1 -3.06 3.07 -15.68
CA GLY A 1 -1.72 3.51 -15.25
C GLY A 1 -0.95 2.41 -14.56
N ASP A 2 0.29 2.70 -14.21
CA ASP A 2 1.15 1.82 -13.42
C ASP A 2 0.79 1.85 -11.92
N PRO A 3 1.20 0.86 -11.10
CA PRO A 3 0.89 0.83 -9.66
C PRO A 3 1.27 2.11 -8.92
N GLY A 4 2.38 2.74 -9.30
CA GLY A 4 2.82 4.00 -8.70
C GLY A 4 1.85 5.16 -8.94
N GLU A 5 1.24 5.24 -10.13
CA GLU A 5 0.26 6.27 -10.46
C GLU A 5 -1.06 6.02 -9.72
N ARG A 6 -1.50 4.76 -9.63
CA ARG A 6 -2.71 4.40 -8.86
C ARG A 6 -2.56 4.74 -7.38
N ARG A 7 -1.41 4.41 -6.78
CA ARG A 7 -1.12 4.82 -5.39
C ARG A 7 -1.13 6.33 -5.21
N ARG A 8 -0.49 7.07 -6.13
CA ARG A 8 -0.46 8.54 -6.07
C ARG A 8 -1.87 9.12 -6.14
N TYR A 9 -2.69 8.65 -7.08
CA TYR A 9 -4.08 9.07 -7.20
C TYR A 9 -4.88 8.81 -5.92
N LEU A 10 -4.74 7.61 -5.34
CA LEU A 10 -5.40 7.28 -4.07
C LEU A 10 -4.94 8.16 -2.91
N ASP A 11 -3.64 8.48 -2.83
CA ASP A 11 -3.09 9.35 -1.80
C ASP A 11 -3.56 10.80 -1.95
N GLU A 12 -3.71 11.28 -3.18
CA GLU A 12 -4.28 12.60 -3.48
C GLU A 12 -5.75 12.66 -3.05
N LEU A 13 -6.55 11.66 -3.40
CA LEU A 13 -7.95 11.56 -2.96
C LEU A 13 -8.07 11.45 -1.43
N ALA A 14 -7.23 10.64 -0.80
CA ALA A 14 -7.21 10.50 0.67
C ALA A 14 -6.87 11.84 1.34
N THR A 15 -5.98 12.64 0.74
CA THR A 15 -5.62 13.97 1.21
C THR A 15 -6.76 14.97 1.04
N VAL A 16 -7.45 14.98 -0.10
CA VAL A 16 -8.63 15.83 -0.35
C VAL A 16 -9.71 15.55 0.71
N ARG A 17 -9.96 14.28 0.99
CA ARG A 17 -10.94 13.83 1.97
C ARG A 17 -10.53 14.15 3.41
N ARG A 18 -9.25 13.91 3.75
CA ARG A 18 -8.70 14.06 5.10
C ARG A 18 -7.33 14.74 5.03
N PRO A 19 -7.26 16.08 5.16
CA PRO A 19 -6.01 16.83 4.99
C PRO A 19 -4.84 16.34 5.86
N ARG A 20 -5.13 15.78 7.05
CA ARG A 20 -4.10 15.18 7.94
C ARG A 20 -3.27 14.07 7.29
N ILE A 21 -3.81 13.36 6.30
CA ILE A 21 -3.12 12.26 5.62
C ILE A 21 -1.90 12.75 4.84
N ALA A 22 -1.87 14.01 4.42
CA ALA A 22 -0.69 14.60 3.79
C ALA A 22 0.55 14.54 4.71
N GLY A 23 0.37 14.81 5.99
CA GLY A 23 1.43 14.72 7.00
C GLY A 23 1.90 13.28 7.20
N VAL A 24 0.96 12.34 7.37
CA VAL A 24 1.25 10.91 7.51
C VAL A 24 2.06 10.38 6.32
N ARG A 25 1.67 10.76 5.09
CA ARG A 25 2.40 10.37 3.87
C ARG A 25 3.81 10.94 3.86
N ALA A 26 3.98 12.21 4.21
CA ALA A 26 5.30 12.86 4.24
C ALA A 26 6.22 12.22 5.28
N ASP A 27 5.70 11.92 6.47
CA ASP A 27 6.46 11.25 7.53
C ASP A 27 6.84 9.82 7.12
N TYR A 28 5.89 9.07 6.54
CA TYR A 28 6.15 7.75 6.00
C TYR A 28 7.25 7.76 4.92
N ASP A 29 7.18 8.68 3.95
CA ASP A 29 8.19 8.79 2.88
C ASP A 29 9.59 9.13 3.44
N LYS A 30 9.64 10.00 4.46
CA LYS A 30 10.90 10.33 5.15
C LYS A 30 11.49 9.12 5.86
N VAL A 31 10.66 8.38 6.59
CA VAL A 31 11.08 7.15 7.30
C VAL A 31 11.53 6.08 6.31
N LEU A 32 10.75 5.85 5.25
CA LEU A 32 11.09 4.89 4.19
C LEU A 32 12.45 5.21 3.56
N LYS A 33 12.73 6.50 3.29
CA LYS A 33 14.02 6.95 2.75
C LYS A 33 15.18 6.66 3.72
N GLN A 34 15.02 6.98 5.01
CA GLN A 34 16.05 6.75 6.03
C GLN A 34 16.33 5.27 6.22
N ARG A 35 15.27 4.46 6.38
CA ARG A 35 15.36 3.01 6.50
C ARG A 35 16.04 2.37 5.29
N THR A 36 15.66 2.78 4.09
CA THR A 36 16.26 2.26 2.84
C THR A 36 17.74 2.62 2.74
N ALA A 37 18.15 3.82 3.17
CA ALA A 37 19.55 4.19 3.22
C ALA A 37 20.33 3.33 4.22
N LEU A 38 19.74 3.02 5.38
CA LEU A 38 20.33 2.15 6.38
C LEU A 38 20.44 0.70 5.88
N LEU A 39 19.45 0.16 5.18
CA LEU A 39 19.54 -1.19 4.59
C LEU A 39 20.73 -1.31 3.63
N LYS A 40 20.97 -0.29 2.80
CA LYS A 40 22.10 -0.27 1.85
C LYS A 40 23.46 -0.27 2.54
N SER A 41 23.60 0.45 3.66
CA SER A 41 24.86 0.49 4.41
C SER A 41 25.04 -0.72 5.35
N ALA A 42 23.94 -1.26 5.87
CA ALA A 42 23.93 -2.39 6.81
C ALA A 42 24.25 -3.74 6.16
N ALA A 43 24.03 -3.90 4.84
CA ALA A 43 24.40 -5.11 4.10
C ALA A 43 25.88 -5.49 4.30
N GLY A 44 26.78 -4.50 4.27
CA GLY A 44 28.21 -4.71 4.54
C GLY A 44 28.55 -4.85 6.04
N ALA A 45 27.71 -4.33 6.93
CA ALA A 45 27.90 -4.36 8.38
C ALA A 45 27.52 -5.73 8.98
N ARG A 46 26.53 -6.43 8.41
CA ARG A 46 26.14 -7.81 8.78
C ARG A 46 27.33 -8.77 8.73
N PHE A 47 28.16 -8.69 7.69
CA PHE A 47 29.37 -9.52 7.55
C PHE A 47 30.46 -9.18 8.58
N ARG A 48 30.39 -8.00 9.22
CA ARG A 48 31.36 -7.53 10.21
C ARG A 48 30.88 -7.71 11.66
N GLY A 49 29.67 -8.23 11.88
CA GLY A 49 29.12 -8.47 13.22
C GLY A 49 28.72 -7.19 13.98
N ASP A 50 28.49 -6.08 13.28
CA ASP A 50 28.11 -4.80 13.88
C ASP A 50 26.63 -4.79 14.30
N ARG A 51 26.37 -4.88 15.62
CA ARG A 51 25.01 -4.92 16.19
C ARG A 51 24.32 -3.55 16.19
N GLY A 52 25.06 -2.44 16.22
CA GLY A 52 24.47 -1.10 16.34
C GLY A 52 23.63 -0.70 15.12
N ALA A 53 24.01 -1.17 13.94
CA ALA A 53 23.25 -0.96 12.70
C ALA A 53 21.90 -1.70 12.71
N LEU A 54 21.82 -2.87 13.36
CA LEU A 54 20.59 -3.65 13.46
C LEU A 54 19.62 -3.04 14.47
N ASP A 55 20.11 -2.60 15.63
CA ASP A 55 19.28 -1.93 16.64
C ASP A 55 18.67 -0.63 16.08
N THR A 56 19.45 0.12 15.29
CA THR A 56 18.95 1.33 14.61
C THR A 56 17.86 0.98 13.59
N LEU A 57 17.99 -0.17 12.90
CA LEU A 57 16.99 -0.62 11.93
C LEU A 57 15.68 -0.98 12.62
N ASP A 58 15.71 -1.58 13.81
CA ASP A 58 14.51 -1.89 14.59
C ASP A 58 13.72 -0.63 14.98
N VAL A 59 14.41 0.47 15.32
CA VAL A 59 13.76 1.78 15.56
C VAL A 59 13.06 2.29 14.30
N TRP A 60 13.71 2.18 13.14
CA TRP A 60 13.11 2.59 11.87
C TRP A 60 11.98 1.68 11.42
N ASP A 61 12.02 0.39 11.75
CA ASP A 61 10.92 -0.54 11.52
C ASP A 61 9.68 -0.12 12.31
N GLY A 62 9.84 0.27 13.58
CA GLY A 62 8.77 0.85 14.41
C GLY A 62 8.14 2.08 13.77
N HIS A 63 8.94 3.09 13.41
CA HIS A 63 8.41 4.28 12.74
C HIS A 63 7.76 3.99 11.39
N LEU A 64 8.32 3.06 10.60
CA LEU A 64 7.78 2.69 9.29
C LEU A 64 6.42 2.02 9.46
N ALA A 65 6.30 1.12 10.43
CA ALA A 65 5.05 0.43 10.72
C ALA A 65 3.97 1.40 11.23
N ALA A 66 4.29 2.28 12.18
CA ALA A 66 3.34 3.24 12.74
C ALA A 66 2.74 4.19 11.67
N HIS A 67 3.58 4.81 10.84
CA HIS A 67 3.08 5.68 9.76
C HIS A 67 2.49 4.89 8.60
N GLY A 68 3.05 3.71 8.30
CA GLY A 68 2.56 2.82 7.26
C GLY A 68 1.15 2.32 7.54
N ALA A 69 0.87 1.95 8.78
CA ALA A 69 -0.44 1.50 9.23
C ALA A 69 -1.51 2.58 9.09
N GLN A 70 -1.20 3.82 9.50
CA GLN A 70 -2.12 4.96 9.33
C GLN A 70 -2.43 5.22 7.85
N LEU A 71 -1.42 5.12 6.98
CA LEU A 71 -1.61 5.30 5.53
C LEU A 71 -2.43 4.15 4.93
N MET A 72 -2.15 2.90 5.32
CA MET A 72 -2.92 1.73 4.88
C MET A 72 -4.38 1.82 5.33
N ALA A 73 -4.64 2.18 6.59
CA ALA A 73 -6.00 2.35 7.12
C ALA A 73 -6.78 3.40 6.33
N ALA A 74 -6.17 4.56 6.06
CA ALA A 74 -6.80 5.61 5.27
C ALA A 74 -7.12 5.19 3.84
N ARG A 75 -6.25 4.39 3.22
CA ARG A 75 -6.44 3.84 1.87
C ARG A 75 -7.53 2.76 1.83
N LEU A 76 -7.52 1.83 2.77
CA LEU A 76 -8.53 0.79 2.93
C LEU A 76 -9.92 1.40 3.10
N GLU A 77 -10.05 2.35 4.01
CA GLU A 77 -11.30 3.07 4.25
C GLU A 77 -11.76 3.81 3.00
N LEU A 78 -10.87 4.54 2.32
CA LEU A 78 -11.21 5.24 1.09
C LEU A 78 -11.67 4.29 -0.01
N VAL A 79 -10.99 3.16 -0.22
CA VAL A 79 -11.39 2.17 -1.23
C VAL A 79 -12.75 1.56 -0.89
N ASN A 80 -13.00 1.22 0.37
CA ASN A 80 -14.30 0.67 0.79
C ASN A 80 -15.45 1.63 0.56
N GLU A 81 -15.21 2.93 0.69
CA GLU A 81 -16.21 3.95 0.44
C GLU A 81 -16.39 4.29 -1.04
N LEU A 82 -15.31 4.21 -1.82
CA LEU A 82 -15.38 4.42 -3.27
C LEU A 82 -15.98 3.22 -4.01
N ALA A 83 -15.82 2.00 -3.49
CA ALA A 83 -16.27 0.78 -4.15
C ALA A 83 -17.73 0.82 -4.63
N PRO A 84 -18.75 1.13 -3.79
CA PRO A 84 -20.13 1.20 -4.25
C PRO A 84 -20.39 2.35 -5.25
N GLU A 85 -19.68 3.47 -5.13
CA GLU A 85 -19.84 4.61 -6.04
C GLU A 85 -19.21 4.34 -7.41
N VAL A 86 -18.08 3.63 -7.46
CA VAL A 86 -17.43 3.19 -8.71
C VAL A 86 -18.33 2.20 -9.45
N GLU A 87 -18.88 1.21 -8.75
CA GLU A 87 -19.82 0.26 -9.34
C GLU A 87 -21.02 0.98 -9.95
N LYS A 88 -21.64 1.89 -9.19
CA LYS A 88 -22.79 2.68 -9.62
C LYS A 88 -22.47 3.57 -10.81
N ALA A 89 -21.36 4.32 -10.77
CA ALA A 89 -20.96 5.22 -11.85
C ALA A 89 -20.68 4.44 -13.14
N TYR A 90 -19.97 3.32 -13.04
CA TYR A 90 -19.68 2.46 -14.18
C TYR A 90 -20.94 1.87 -14.80
N GLN A 91 -21.88 1.38 -13.98
CA GLN A 91 -23.14 0.81 -14.45
C GLN A 91 -24.02 1.85 -15.19
N LEU A 92 -23.93 3.13 -14.83
CA LEU A 92 -24.62 4.22 -15.54
C LEU A 92 -24.00 4.49 -16.92
N LEU A 93 -22.68 4.39 -17.04
CA LEU A 93 -21.96 4.62 -18.30
C LEU A 93 -22.04 3.43 -19.25
N ALA A 94 -21.99 2.21 -18.72
CA ALA A 94 -21.97 0.97 -19.50
C ALA A 94 -22.99 -0.07 -18.98
N PRO A 95 -24.30 0.16 -19.15
CA PRO A 95 -25.34 -0.68 -18.52
C PRO A 95 -25.35 -2.15 -18.96
N ALA A 96 -24.83 -2.44 -20.15
CA ALA A 96 -24.72 -3.79 -20.69
C ALA A 96 -23.37 -4.46 -20.38
N SER A 97 -22.47 -3.77 -19.67
CA SER A 97 -21.16 -4.29 -19.28
C SER A 97 -21.24 -5.13 -18.01
N ARG A 98 -20.16 -5.86 -17.74
CA ARG A 98 -19.97 -6.60 -16.48
C ARG A 98 -19.80 -5.59 -15.32
N PRO A 99 -20.20 -5.93 -14.09
CA PRO A 99 -20.00 -5.05 -12.93
C PRO A 99 -18.53 -4.68 -12.75
N ALA A 100 -18.27 -3.42 -12.42
CA ALA A 100 -16.95 -2.95 -12.02
C ALA A 100 -16.82 -2.97 -10.50
N ALA A 101 -15.67 -3.41 -10.01
CA ALA A 101 -15.33 -3.34 -8.60
C ALA A 101 -13.90 -2.84 -8.42
N ILE A 102 -13.61 -2.26 -7.25
CA ILE A 102 -12.26 -1.91 -6.84
C ILE A 102 -11.94 -2.55 -5.50
N GLY A 103 -10.67 -2.86 -5.29
CA GLY A 103 -10.19 -3.47 -4.06
C GLY A 103 -8.79 -2.97 -3.69
N TYR A 104 -8.52 -2.88 -2.39
CA TYR A 104 -7.17 -2.57 -1.92
C TYR A 104 -6.35 -3.85 -1.87
N ARG A 105 -5.19 -3.87 -2.52
CA ARG A 105 -4.28 -5.01 -2.52
C ARG A 105 -3.05 -4.68 -1.71
N SER A 106 -2.95 -5.24 -0.52
CA SER A 106 -1.72 -5.11 0.28
C SER A 106 -0.64 -6.07 -0.20
N ALA A 107 0.62 -5.66 -0.09
CA ALA A 107 1.78 -6.51 -0.32
C ALA A 107 2.09 -7.44 0.87
N ILE A 108 1.42 -7.24 2.01
CA ILE A 108 1.48 -8.16 3.16
C ILE A 108 0.19 -8.96 3.26
N GLU A 109 0.31 -10.18 3.79
CA GLU A 109 -0.86 -10.97 4.15
C GLU A 109 -1.55 -10.32 5.33
N LEU A 110 -2.83 -10.01 5.13
CA LEU A 110 -3.73 -9.46 6.13
C LEU A 110 -4.78 -10.53 6.37
N ASP A 111 -4.91 -11.01 7.61
CA ASP A 111 -5.95 -11.98 7.94
C ASP A 111 -7.33 -11.34 7.71
N ASP A 112 -8.24 -12.08 7.06
CA ASP A 112 -9.59 -11.64 6.68
C ASP A 112 -10.56 -11.58 7.89
N GLN A 113 -10.05 -11.16 9.05
CA GLN A 113 -10.81 -11.06 10.28
C GLN A 113 -11.61 -9.76 10.35
N GLY A 114 -12.59 -9.62 9.46
CA GLY A 114 -13.73 -8.71 9.65
C GLY A 114 -13.43 -7.22 9.52
N SER A 115 -14.50 -6.46 9.26
CA SER A 115 -14.44 -5.05 8.90
C SER A 115 -13.72 -4.21 9.95
N THR A 116 -12.85 -3.32 9.47
CA THR A 116 -11.97 -2.40 10.24
C THR A 116 -10.69 -3.04 10.75
N GLN A 117 -9.74 -3.23 9.83
CA GLN A 117 -8.32 -3.28 10.20
C GLN A 117 -7.93 -1.91 10.73
N ASP A 118 -7.99 -1.76 12.06
CA ASP A 118 -7.55 -0.55 12.72
C ASP A 118 -6.02 -0.39 12.56
N ALA A 119 -5.53 0.82 12.84
CA ALA A 119 -4.12 1.12 12.65
C ALA A 119 -3.21 0.27 13.55
N GLU A 120 -3.68 -0.19 14.70
CA GLU A 120 -2.89 -1.00 15.62
C GLU A 120 -2.66 -2.41 15.07
N PHE A 121 -3.69 -3.05 14.53
CA PHE A 121 -3.57 -4.32 13.83
C PHE A 121 -2.62 -4.23 12.64
N LEU A 122 -2.79 -3.19 11.80
CA LEU A 122 -1.96 -2.97 10.63
C LEU A 122 -0.48 -2.72 11.00
N GLU A 123 -0.23 -2.00 12.09
CA GLU A 123 1.12 -1.75 12.60
C GLU A 123 1.78 -3.07 13.04
N ALA A 124 1.07 -3.90 13.81
CA ALA A 124 1.56 -5.22 14.21
C ALA A 124 1.82 -6.14 13.00
N ALA A 125 0.93 -6.15 12.02
CA ALA A 125 1.09 -6.93 10.80
C ALA A 125 2.31 -6.47 9.97
N LEU A 126 2.53 -5.16 9.88
CA LEU A 126 3.71 -4.58 9.23
C LEU A 126 5.00 -4.97 9.96
N LEU A 127 5.04 -4.86 11.29
CA LEU A 127 6.21 -5.27 12.08
C LEU A 127 6.54 -6.74 11.89
N ALA A 128 5.53 -7.62 11.93
CA ALA A 128 5.71 -9.04 11.68
C ALA A 128 6.23 -9.32 10.26
N ALA A 129 5.70 -8.61 9.26
CA ALA A 129 6.17 -8.74 7.88
C ALA A 129 7.60 -8.22 7.69
N LEU A 130 7.96 -7.09 8.31
CA LEU A 130 9.32 -6.53 8.30
C LEU A 130 10.32 -7.52 8.92
N ALA A 131 9.99 -8.09 10.08
CA ALA A 131 10.82 -9.11 10.73
C ALA A 131 11.03 -10.34 9.82
N ARG A 132 9.96 -10.87 9.21
CA ARG A 132 10.04 -12.02 8.29
C ARG A 132 10.86 -11.73 7.02
N ARG A 133 10.87 -10.49 6.54
CA ARG A 133 11.56 -10.09 5.30
C ARG A 133 12.94 -9.46 5.53
N ARG A 134 13.37 -9.27 6.78
CA ARG A 134 14.60 -8.57 7.17
C ARG A 134 15.83 -9.02 6.37
N ASP A 135 16.04 -10.33 6.28
CA ASP A 135 17.20 -10.90 5.58
C ASP A 135 17.19 -10.57 4.08
N ALA A 136 16.03 -10.70 3.43
CA ALA A 136 15.88 -10.36 2.02
C ALA A 136 16.00 -8.84 1.77
N GLU A 137 15.54 -8.01 2.70
CA GLU A 137 15.68 -6.54 2.60
C GLU A 137 17.14 -6.09 2.76
N LEU A 138 17.88 -6.72 3.68
CA LEU A 138 19.31 -6.48 3.87
C LEU A 138 20.11 -6.94 2.64
N GLU A 139 19.83 -8.12 2.11
CA GLU A 139 20.51 -8.66 0.92
C GLU A 139 20.30 -7.75 -0.29
N ARG A 140 19.06 -7.26 -0.49
CA ARG A 140 18.71 -6.43 -1.66
C ARG A 140 18.97 -4.94 -1.44
N GLY A 141 19.26 -4.51 -0.22
CA GLY A 141 19.44 -3.10 0.13
C GLY A 141 18.20 -2.24 -0.16
N MET A 142 17.00 -2.81 0.01
CA MET A 142 15.74 -2.12 -0.30
C MET A 142 14.60 -2.54 0.64
N CYS A 143 13.68 -1.63 0.88
CA CYS A 143 12.44 -1.91 1.60
C CYS A 143 11.50 -2.73 0.69
N LEU A 144 11.01 -3.86 1.20
CA LEU A 144 10.11 -4.79 0.51
C LEU A 144 8.72 -4.84 1.15
N VAL A 145 8.55 -4.21 2.31
CA VAL A 145 7.32 -4.27 3.12
C VAL A 145 6.78 -2.87 3.40
N GLY A 146 5.48 -2.68 3.24
CA GLY A 146 4.77 -1.43 3.56
C GLY A 146 3.96 -0.86 2.40
N PRO A 147 3.13 0.18 2.65
CA PRO A 147 2.15 0.71 1.68
C PRO A 147 2.75 1.25 0.37
N HIS A 148 4.05 1.48 0.31
CA HIS A 148 4.75 1.82 -0.92
C HIS A 148 4.79 0.66 -1.96
N ARG A 149 4.50 -0.57 -1.51
CA ARG A 149 4.44 -1.79 -2.31
C ARG A 149 3.02 -2.24 -2.65
N ASP A 150 2.02 -1.64 -2.00
CA ASP A 150 0.61 -1.95 -2.16
C ASP A 150 0.05 -1.42 -3.49
N ASP A 151 -1.18 -1.78 -3.82
CA ASP A 151 -1.81 -1.42 -5.08
C ASP A 151 -3.35 -1.40 -4.95
N ILE A 152 -4.02 -0.98 -6.02
CA ILE A 152 -5.48 -1.04 -6.15
C ILE A 152 -5.80 -1.98 -7.30
N ASP A 153 -6.67 -2.94 -7.03
CA ASP A 153 -7.33 -3.75 -8.04
C ASP A 153 -8.51 -3.00 -8.64
N VAL A 154 -8.62 -3.07 -9.97
CA VAL A 154 -9.82 -2.71 -10.71
C VAL A 154 -10.27 -3.99 -11.40
N ILE A 155 -11.47 -4.43 -11.11
CA ILE A 155 -12.03 -5.72 -11.50
C ILE A 155 -13.25 -5.47 -12.39
N LEU A 156 -13.40 -6.25 -13.46
CA LEU A 156 -14.59 -6.30 -14.30
C LEU A 156 -15.13 -7.73 -14.33
N GLY A 157 -16.32 -7.92 -13.76
CA GLY A 157 -16.86 -9.24 -13.47
C GLY A 157 -15.98 -9.96 -12.46
N ASP A 158 -15.26 -10.98 -12.90
CA ASP A 158 -14.40 -11.85 -12.09
C ASP A 158 -12.89 -11.66 -12.37
N GLN A 159 -12.54 -10.73 -13.27
CA GLN A 159 -11.18 -10.58 -13.77
C GLN A 159 -10.62 -9.19 -13.50
N VAL A 160 -9.32 -9.10 -13.22
CA VAL A 160 -8.60 -7.83 -13.16
C VAL A 160 -8.69 -7.15 -14.53
N ALA A 161 -9.18 -5.91 -14.57
CA ALA A 161 -9.46 -5.18 -15.81
C ALA A 161 -8.20 -4.99 -16.68
N LYS A 162 -7.02 -4.83 -16.05
CA LYS A 162 -5.75 -4.70 -16.78
C LYS A 162 -5.49 -5.96 -17.62
N GLY A 163 -5.55 -5.81 -18.94
CA GLY A 163 -5.28 -6.89 -19.90
C GLY A 163 -6.52 -7.68 -20.35
N PHE A 164 -7.67 -7.48 -19.70
CA PHE A 164 -8.93 -8.18 -20.01
C PHE A 164 -10.09 -7.26 -20.39
N ALA A 165 -10.03 -5.99 -19.99
CA ALA A 165 -10.99 -4.98 -20.42
C ALA A 165 -10.76 -4.62 -21.91
N SER A 166 -11.84 -4.56 -22.67
CA SER A 166 -11.84 -3.94 -24.00
C SER A 166 -11.45 -2.47 -23.91
N HIS A 167 -11.18 -1.85 -25.07
CA HIS A 167 -10.83 -0.44 -25.12
C HIS A 167 -11.99 0.43 -24.58
N GLY A 168 -13.23 0.17 -24.99
CA GLY A 168 -14.41 0.90 -24.49
C GLY A 168 -14.63 0.73 -22.99
N GLU A 169 -14.47 -0.48 -22.45
CA GLU A 169 -14.56 -0.72 -21.01
C GLU A 169 -13.46 0.02 -20.24
N SER A 170 -12.23 0.05 -20.77
CA SER A 170 -11.10 0.75 -20.15
C SER A 170 -11.30 2.26 -20.08
N TRP A 171 -11.86 2.86 -21.14
CA TRP A 171 -12.22 4.29 -21.16
C TRP A 171 -13.38 4.59 -20.20
N SER A 172 -14.40 3.71 -20.15
CA SER A 172 -15.54 3.88 -19.26
C SER A 172 -15.15 3.73 -17.78
N LEU A 173 -14.17 2.88 -17.46
CA LEU A 173 -13.60 2.74 -16.10
C LEU A 173 -12.78 3.96 -15.67
N ALA A 174 -12.22 4.72 -16.60
CA ALA A 174 -11.37 5.87 -16.32
C ALA A 174 -12.16 7.18 -16.17
N LEU A 175 -13.43 7.19 -16.61
CA LEU A 175 -14.32 8.35 -16.60
C LEU A 175 -15.11 8.42 -15.29
#